data_AF-A0A0G0ASH2-F1
#
_entry.id   AF-A0A0G0ASH2-F1
#
_cell.length_a   1.000
_cell.length_b   1.000
_cell.length_c   1.000
_cell.angle_alpha   90.00
_cell.angle_beta   90.00
_cell.angle_gamma   90.00
#
_symmetry.space_group_name_H-M   'P 1'
#
loop_
_entity.id
_entity.type
_entity.pdbx_description
1 polymer ?
#
loop_
_entity_poly.entity_id
_entity_poly.type
_entity_poly.pdbx_seq_one_letter_code
_entity_poly.pdbx_strand_id
1 'polypeptide(L)'
;MSCKKAISNRRNYCSPNCIPEKIYVGKKEIIAQIQQFYYENGRVPFKQEFIHCKASRNRFGTWNKAIKAAGFKPNPVKFAHKFKAKDGHKCDSLSEKIIDDWLFNRKIPHIRNAHYPDHKKYTADFKVKDYFIEFFGLHQELKTYDDYMKKKFDLINKHHLKLISIFPKDLFPNSNLEKIIGIFN
;
A
#
# COMPACT_ATOMS: atom_id res chain seq x y z
N MET A 1 39.52 -4.01 -16.89
CA MET A 1 39.14 -3.71 -18.30
C MET A 1 37.63 -3.59 -18.40
N SER A 2 37.08 -2.38 -18.42
CA SER A 2 35.65 -2.14 -18.65
C SER A 2 35.34 -2.29 -20.15
N CYS A 3 34.36 -3.12 -20.49
CA CYS A 3 33.96 -3.39 -21.86
C CYS A 3 33.35 -2.13 -22.51
N LYS A 4 34.02 -1.57 -23.53
CA LYS A 4 33.64 -0.31 -24.22
C LYS A 4 32.81 -0.52 -25.51
N LYS A 5 31.99 -1.56 -25.62
CA LYS A 5 31.18 -1.79 -26.83
C LYS A 5 29.71 -1.51 -26.57
N ALA A 6 29.20 -0.42 -27.15
CA ALA A 6 27.76 -0.13 -27.20
C ALA A 6 27.04 -1.28 -27.91
N ILE A 7 26.02 -1.85 -27.29
CA ILE A 7 25.27 -2.97 -27.86
C ILE A 7 24.16 -2.38 -28.73
N SER A 8 24.31 -2.50 -30.05
CA SER A 8 23.22 -2.21 -30.99
C SER A 8 22.20 -3.37 -30.98
N ASN A 9 20.96 -3.01 -30.69
CA ASN A 9 19.72 -3.79 -30.80
C ASN A 9 19.44 -4.99 -29.85
N ARG A 10 18.22 -4.93 -29.27
CA ARG A 10 17.39 -5.91 -28.53
C ARG A 10 18.00 -6.77 -27.42
N ARG A 11 19.32 -6.86 -27.26
CA ARG A 11 19.96 -7.63 -26.17
C ARG A 11 20.45 -6.71 -25.05
N ASN A 12 20.08 -7.03 -23.82
CA ASN A 12 20.45 -6.26 -22.62
C ASN A 12 21.91 -6.47 -22.17
N TYR A 13 22.59 -7.52 -22.67
CA TYR A 13 23.94 -7.90 -22.23
C TYR A 13 24.83 -8.33 -23.40
N CYS A 14 26.14 -8.07 -23.27
CA CYS A 14 27.15 -8.27 -24.31
C CYS A 14 27.45 -9.73 -24.65
N SER A 15 27.31 -10.62 -23.68
CA SER A 15 27.54 -12.06 -23.81
C SER A 15 26.84 -12.80 -22.65
N PRO A 16 26.68 -14.14 -22.71
CA PRO A 16 26.17 -14.92 -21.59
C PRO A 16 26.96 -14.73 -20.29
N ASN A 17 28.27 -14.49 -20.38
CA ASN A 17 29.15 -14.24 -19.23
C ASN A 17 28.99 -12.82 -18.65
N CYS A 18 28.29 -11.92 -19.38
CA CYS A 18 27.93 -10.59 -18.89
C CYS A 18 26.60 -10.59 -18.11
N ILE A 19 25.90 -11.74 -18.02
CA ILE A 19 24.64 -11.86 -17.28
C ILE A 19 24.99 -11.95 -15.79
N PRO A 20 24.48 -11.05 -14.92
CA PRO A 20 24.70 -11.15 -13.48
C PRO A 20 24.18 -12.49 -12.95
N GLU A 21 24.93 -13.12 -12.04
CA GLU A 21 24.45 -14.32 -11.34
C GLU A 21 23.11 -14.01 -10.64
N LYS A 22 22.10 -14.85 -10.88
CA LYS A 22 20.81 -14.71 -10.20
C LYS A 22 20.97 -15.12 -8.74
N ILE A 23 20.78 -14.17 -7.81
CA ILE A 23 20.73 -14.45 -6.37
C ILE A 23 19.62 -15.47 -6.10
N TYR A 24 20.00 -16.69 -5.70
CA TYR A 24 19.07 -17.74 -5.33
C TYR A 24 18.69 -17.61 -3.85
N VAL A 25 17.41 -17.40 -3.57
CA VAL A 25 16.90 -17.30 -2.18
C VAL A 25 16.02 -18.49 -1.87
N GLY A 26 16.37 -19.28 -0.85
CA GLY A 26 15.68 -20.52 -0.47
C GLY A 26 14.35 -20.32 0.26
N LYS A 27 13.57 -21.40 0.46
CA LYS A 27 12.31 -21.35 1.25
C LYS A 27 12.55 -20.91 2.70
N LYS A 28 13.59 -21.45 3.35
CA LYS A 28 13.95 -21.12 4.74
C LYS A 28 14.29 -19.63 4.89
N GLU A 29 15.05 -19.10 3.96
CA GLU A 29 15.45 -17.70 3.96
C GLU A 29 14.28 -16.75 3.71
N ILE A 30 13.37 -17.11 2.79
CA ILE A 30 12.10 -16.38 2.63
C ILE A 30 11.29 -16.36 3.93
N ILE A 31 11.18 -17.50 4.62
CA ILE A 31 10.48 -17.57 5.92
C ILE A 31 11.16 -16.67 6.96
N ALA A 32 12.48 -16.76 7.08
CA ALA A 32 13.26 -15.97 8.03
C ALA A 32 13.09 -14.46 7.78
N GLN A 33 13.12 -14.03 6.52
CA GLN A 33 12.90 -12.62 6.18
C GLN A 33 11.47 -12.16 6.48
N ILE A 34 10.45 -13.00 6.26
CA ILE A 34 9.06 -12.68 6.63
C ILE A 34 8.94 -12.55 8.16
N GLN A 35 9.57 -13.44 8.92
CA GLN A 35 9.59 -13.42 10.39
C GLN A 35 10.34 -12.21 10.93
N GLN A 36 11.50 -11.88 10.35
CA GLN A 36 12.28 -10.70 10.72
C GLN A 36 11.48 -9.42 10.47
N PHE A 37 10.86 -9.29 9.28
CA PHE A 37 10.00 -8.16 8.97
C PHE A 37 8.87 -8.03 10.01
N TYR A 38 8.25 -9.15 10.40
CA TYR A 38 7.21 -9.16 11.42
C TYR A 38 7.72 -8.70 12.78
N TYR A 39 8.89 -9.17 13.22
CA TYR A 39 9.49 -8.79 14.49
C TYR A 39 9.81 -7.30 14.56
N GLU A 40 10.28 -6.73 13.45
CA GLU A 40 10.63 -5.30 13.35
C GLU A 40 9.40 -4.39 13.22
N ASN A 41 8.34 -4.83 12.53
CA ASN A 41 7.24 -3.97 12.11
C ASN A 41 5.89 -4.32 12.77
N GLY A 42 5.82 -5.41 13.55
CA GLY A 42 4.59 -5.88 14.19
C GLY A 42 3.51 -6.39 13.21
N ARG A 43 3.84 -6.57 11.93
CA ARG A 43 2.92 -7.03 10.87
C ARG A 43 3.65 -7.82 9.79
N VAL A 44 2.92 -8.62 9.03
CA VAL A 44 3.50 -9.30 7.86
C VAL A 44 3.75 -8.32 6.71
N PRO A 45 4.78 -8.56 5.87
CA PRO A 45 5.05 -7.71 4.72
C PRO A 45 3.90 -7.79 3.70
N PHE A 46 3.62 -6.68 3.04
CA PHE A 46 2.85 -6.70 1.81
C PHE A 46 3.66 -7.39 0.71
N LYS A 47 2.99 -7.79 -0.38
CA LYS A 47 3.64 -8.50 -1.50
C LYS A 47 4.79 -7.70 -2.10
N GLN A 48 4.81 -6.39 -1.91
CA GLN A 48 5.64 -5.46 -2.67
C GLN A 48 6.73 -4.83 -1.81
N GLU A 49 6.57 -4.91 -0.49
CA GLU A 49 7.63 -4.68 0.49
C GLU A 49 8.60 -5.86 0.55
N PHE A 50 8.20 -7.02 0.02
CA PHE A 50 9.01 -8.23 0.04
C PHE A 50 9.76 -8.44 -1.28
N ILE A 51 11.06 -8.11 -1.27
CA ILE A 51 11.96 -8.21 -2.43
C ILE A 51 11.95 -9.59 -3.11
N HIS A 52 11.67 -10.66 -2.36
CA HIS A 52 11.59 -12.02 -2.89
C HIS A 52 10.16 -12.51 -3.10
N CYS A 53 9.17 -11.63 -3.33
CA CYS A 53 7.78 -12.03 -3.53
C CYS A 53 7.59 -13.01 -4.70
N LYS A 54 8.28 -12.78 -5.83
CA LYS A 54 8.25 -13.69 -6.99
C LYS A 54 8.81 -15.08 -6.64
N ALA A 55 9.94 -15.12 -5.93
CA ALA A 55 10.52 -16.37 -5.45
C ALA A 55 9.59 -17.06 -4.44
N SER A 56 8.93 -16.29 -3.57
CA SER A 56 7.96 -16.77 -2.59
C SER A 56 6.77 -17.44 -3.26
N ARG A 57 6.20 -16.82 -4.30
CA ARG A 57 5.11 -17.42 -5.09
C ARG A 57 5.56 -18.71 -5.77
N ASN A 58 6.71 -18.72 -6.43
CA ASN A 58 7.20 -19.90 -7.15
C ASN A 58 7.44 -21.08 -6.21
N ARG A 59 7.92 -20.82 -4.99
CA ARG A 59 8.32 -21.87 -4.04
C ARG A 59 7.19 -22.37 -3.13
N PHE A 60 6.26 -21.48 -2.76
CA PHE A 60 5.15 -21.80 -1.86
C PHE A 60 3.80 -21.89 -2.58
N GLY A 61 3.77 -21.66 -3.90
CA GLY A 61 2.57 -21.61 -4.74
C GLY A 61 1.86 -20.26 -4.71
N THR A 62 1.67 -19.67 -3.52
CA THR A 62 1.08 -18.32 -3.38
C THR A 62 1.78 -17.53 -2.28
N TRP A 63 1.66 -16.20 -2.31
CA TRP A 63 2.13 -15.33 -1.23
C TRP A 63 1.51 -15.69 0.12
N ASN A 64 0.19 -15.93 0.15
CA ASN A 64 -0.50 -16.29 1.38
C ASN A 64 -0.01 -17.65 1.93
N LYS A 65 0.37 -18.59 1.06
CA LYS A 65 1.01 -19.84 1.49
C LYS A 65 2.40 -19.59 2.08
N ALA A 66 3.18 -18.65 1.54
CA ALA A 66 4.46 -18.24 2.13
C ALA A 66 4.27 -17.59 3.53
N ILE A 67 3.29 -16.70 3.68
CA ILE A 67 2.96 -16.09 4.98
C ILE A 67 2.52 -17.14 6.01
N LYS A 68 1.67 -18.09 5.62
CA LYS A 68 1.28 -19.22 6.49
C LYS A 68 2.48 -20.07 6.89
N ALA A 69 3.37 -20.36 5.94
CA ALA A 69 4.58 -21.14 6.20
C ALA A 69 5.55 -20.43 7.15
N ALA A 70 5.51 -19.09 7.20
CA ALA A 70 6.26 -18.30 8.16
C ALA A 70 5.64 -18.24 9.57
N GLY A 71 4.47 -18.88 9.77
CA GLY A 71 3.77 -18.94 11.05
C GLY A 71 2.74 -17.83 11.26
N PHE A 72 2.44 -17.03 10.24
CA PHE A 72 1.53 -15.89 10.37
C PHE A 72 0.21 -16.08 9.64
N LYS A 73 -0.82 -15.39 10.12
CA LYS A 73 -2.09 -15.28 9.40
C LYS A 73 -1.88 -14.39 8.17
N PRO A 74 -2.20 -14.84 6.94
CA PRO A 74 -2.10 -14.01 5.75
C PRO A 74 -2.92 -12.74 5.91
N ASN A 75 -2.42 -11.63 5.37
CA ASN A 75 -3.27 -10.46 5.22
C ASN A 75 -4.55 -10.90 4.49
N PRO A 76 -5.73 -10.67 5.09
CA PRO A 76 -6.97 -11.02 4.45
C PRO A 76 -6.96 -10.38 3.06
N VAL A 77 -7.53 -11.07 2.07
CA VAL A 77 -8.02 -10.42 0.86
C VAL A 77 -8.69 -9.11 1.31
N LYS A 78 -8.50 -7.99 0.60
CA LYS A 78 -8.98 -6.62 0.87
C LYS A 78 -10.36 -6.44 1.57
N PHE A 79 -11.15 -7.50 1.71
CA PHE A 79 -12.53 -7.56 2.12
C PHE A 79 -12.84 -8.60 3.24
N ALA A 80 -11.86 -9.34 3.79
CA ALA A 80 -12.19 -10.48 4.67
C ALA A 80 -12.32 -10.13 6.17
N HIS A 81 -11.82 -8.98 6.61
CA HIS A 81 -12.00 -8.49 7.98
C HIS A 81 -12.38 -7.01 7.95
N LYS A 82 -13.65 -6.70 8.21
CA LYS A 82 -14.09 -5.32 8.47
C LYS A 82 -13.54 -4.92 9.84
N PHE A 83 -12.65 -3.95 9.84
CA PHE A 83 -12.15 -3.35 11.07
C PHE A 83 -13.24 -2.44 11.64
N LYS A 84 -13.36 -2.37 12.96
CA LYS A 84 -14.23 -1.41 13.64
C LYS A 84 -13.36 -0.38 14.34
N ALA A 85 -13.53 0.89 14.01
CA ALA A 85 -12.87 1.99 14.67
C ALA A 85 -13.48 2.28 16.05
N LYS A 86 -12.83 3.13 16.84
CA LYS A 86 -13.24 3.45 18.21
C LYS A 86 -14.60 4.13 18.31
N ASP A 87 -14.97 4.93 17.32
CA ASP A 87 -16.31 5.55 17.23
C ASP A 87 -17.38 4.61 16.64
N GLY A 88 -16.96 3.41 16.23
CA GLY A 88 -17.83 2.39 15.67
C GLY A 88 -17.91 2.38 14.15
N HIS A 89 -17.19 3.26 13.43
CA HIS A 89 -17.09 3.18 11.99
C HIS A 89 -16.55 1.84 11.50
N LYS A 90 -17.07 1.38 10.36
CA LYS A 90 -16.56 0.21 9.66
C LYS A 90 -15.48 0.65 8.67
N CYS A 91 -14.32 0.02 8.77
CA CYS A 91 -13.16 0.26 7.92
C CYS A 91 -12.83 -1.02 7.13
N ASP A 92 -12.50 -0.86 5.85
CA ASP A 92 -12.17 -1.98 4.96
C ASP A 92 -10.69 -2.39 5.08
N SER A 93 -9.88 -1.53 5.72
CA SER A 93 -8.46 -1.76 5.99
C SER A 93 -8.04 -1.31 7.39
N LEU A 94 -6.92 -1.85 7.87
CA LEU A 94 -6.28 -1.43 9.11
C LEU A 94 -5.83 0.04 9.03
N SER A 95 -5.32 0.48 7.87
CA SER A 95 -4.89 1.87 7.64
C SER A 95 -6.03 2.85 7.83
N GLU A 96 -7.21 2.55 7.28
CA GLU A 96 -8.41 3.36 7.50
C GLU A 96 -8.78 3.39 8.98
N LYS A 97 -8.76 2.25 9.68
CA LYS A 97 -9.00 2.24 11.14
C LYS A 97 -8.00 3.12 11.89
N ILE A 98 -6.72 3.12 11.51
CA ILE A 98 -5.69 3.94 12.15
C ILE A 98 -5.98 5.44 11.94
N ILE A 99 -6.33 5.85 10.71
CA ILE A 99 -6.67 7.24 10.38
C ILE A 99 -7.94 7.66 11.11
N ASP A 100 -8.96 6.81 11.11
CA ASP A 100 -10.24 7.02 11.80
C ASP A 100 -10.04 7.21 13.31
N ASP A 101 -9.35 6.26 13.96
CA ASP A 101 -9.04 6.35 15.38
C ASP A 101 -8.22 7.61 15.70
N TRP A 102 -7.31 8.03 14.81
CA TRP A 102 -6.53 9.25 14.99
C TRP A 102 -7.41 10.50 15.02
N LEU A 103 -8.36 10.60 14.06
CA LEU A 103 -9.34 11.69 13.98
C LEU A 103 -10.26 11.68 15.21
N PHE A 104 -10.77 10.50 15.57
CA PHE A 104 -11.66 10.32 16.71
C PHE A 104 -11.00 10.69 18.05
N ASN A 105 -9.77 10.23 18.30
CA ASN A 105 -9.08 10.52 19.56
C ASN A 105 -8.82 12.03 19.76
N ARG A 106 -8.75 12.81 18.67
CA ARG A 106 -8.64 14.27 18.66
C ARG A 106 -9.98 14.99 18.61
N LYS A 107 -11.10 14.25 18.67
CA LYS A 107 -12.46 14.78 18.59
C LYS A 107 -12.72 15.57 17.30
N ILE A 108 -12.05 15.19 16.20
CA ILE A 108 -12.25 15.79 14.89
C ILE A 108 -13.44 15.08 14.21
N PRO A 109 -14.56 15.78 13.96
CA PRO A 109 -15.70 15.19 13.24
C PRO A 109 -15.29 14.87 11.81
N HIS A 110 -15.58 13.64 11.38
CA HIS A 110 -15.19 13.17 10.06
C HIS A 110 -16.26 12.25 9.49
N ILE A 111 -16.35 12.23 8.16
CA ILE A 111 -17.31 11.41 7.41
C ILE A 111 -16.54 10.34 6.65
N ARG A 112 -16.90 9.07 6.83
CA ARG A 112 -16.39 7.94 6.04
C ARG A 112 -17.07 7.86 4.67
N ASN A 113 -16.35 7.37 3.66
CA ASN A 113 -16.90 7.12 2.32
C ASN A 113 -17.64 8.33 1.73
N ALA A 114 -17.06 9.52 1.86
CA ALA A 114 -17.69 10.76 1.44
C ALA A 114 -17.78 10.83 -0.10
N HIS A 115 -18.99 10.98 -0.63
CA HIS A 115 -19.21 11.08 -2.08
C HIS A 115 -18.58 12.32 -2.67
N TYR A 116 -17.96 12.17 -3.85
CA TYR A 116 -17.58 13.31 -4.66
C TYR A 116 -18.82 14.02 -5.21
N PRO A 117 -18.79 15.36 -5.38
CA PRO A 117 -19.89 16.11 -5.97
C PRO A 117 -20.30 15.54 -7.33
N ASP A 118 -21.61 15.56 -7.59
CA ASP A 118 -22.23 15.09 -8.84
C ASP A 118 -21.88 13.64 -9.22
N HIS A 119 -21.36 12.82 -8.29
CA HIS A 119 -20.95 11.46 -8.60
C HIS A 119 -21.19 10.46 -7.46
N LYS A 120 -22.28 9.68 -7.57
CA LYS A 120 -22.67 8.68 -6.55
C LYS A 120 -21.74 7.47 -6.46
N LYS A 121 -20.99 7.16 -7.52
CA LYS A 121 -20.11 5.96 -7.56
C LYS A 121 -18.75 6.15 -6.88
N TYR A 122 -18.23 7.38 -6.82
CA TYR A 122 -16.88 7.61 -6.30
C TYR A 122 -16.96 8.26 -4.93
N THR A 123 -16.15 7.77 -4.01
CA THR A 123 -16.04 8.27 -2.65
C THR A 123 -14.57 8.49 -2.28
N ALA A 124 -14.31 9.49 -1.46
CA ALA A 124 -13.08 9.57 -0.68
C ALA A 124 -13.20 8.73 0.59
N ASP A 125 -12.08 8.25 1.12
CA ASP A 125 -12.07 7.42 2.33
C ASP A 125 -12.60 8.21 3.53
N PHE A 126 -12.22 9.50 3.63
CA PHE A 126 -12.71 10.42 4.65
C PHE A 126 -13.00 11.82 4.09
N LYS A 127 -13.86 12.56 4.78
CA LYS A 127 -14.02 14.01 4.63
C LYS A 127 -14.03 14.68 5.99
N VAL A 128 -13.24 15.75 6.12
CA VAL A 128 -13.14 16.60 7.32
C VAL A 128 -13.29 18.04 6.87
N LYS A 129 -14.33 18.75 7.35
CA LYS A 129 -14.69 20.09 6.84
C LYS A 129 -14.78 20.05 5.29
N ASP A 130 -14.02 20.89 4.59
CA ASP A 130 -13.97 20.94 3.13
C ASP A 130 -12.88 20.06 2.50
N TYR A 131 -12.14 19.30 3.32
CA TYR A 131 -11.04 18.47 2.88
C TYR A 131 -11.50 17.03 2.64
N PHE A 132 -11.21 16.53 1.46
CA PHE A 132 -11.34 15.12 1.11
C PHE A 132 -9.99 14.44 1.38
N ILE A 133 -10.01 13.29 2.03
CA ILE A 133 -8.80 12.56 2.42
C ILE A 133 -8.86 11.17 1.79
N GLU A 134 -7.81 10.80 1.07
CA GLU A 134 -7.66 9.49 0.41
C GLU A 134 -6.41 8.79 0.93
N PHE A 135 -6.55 7.52 1.28
CA PHE A 135 -5.44 6.62 1.58
C PHE A 135 -5.09 5.78 0.35
N PHE A 136 -4.01 6.14 -0.33
CA PHE A 136 -3.53 5.45 -1.52
C PHE A 136 -2.63 4.26 -1.16
N GLY A 137 -3.22 3.26 -0.50
CA GLY A 137 -2.51 2.07 -0.03
C GLY A 137 -1.88 1.17 -1.12
N LEU A 138 -2.16 1.43 -2.41
CA LEU A 138 -1.72 0.62 -3.55
C LEU A 138 -1.19 1.47 -4.71
N HIS A 139 -0.84 2.72 -4.45
CA HIS A 139 -0.29 3.58 -5.47
C HIS A 139 0.95 2.92 -6.10
N GLN A 140 1.03 2.87 -7.44
CA GLN A 140 2.11 2.30 -8.30
C GLN A 140 2.01 0.81 -8.72
N GLU A 141 0.90 0.12 -8.44
CA GLU A 141 0.87 -1.35 -8.49
C GLU A 141 0.06 -1.97 -9.64
N LEU A 142 -0.90 -1.23 -10.18
CA LEU A 142 -1.86 -1.74 -11.16
C LEU A 142 -2.16 -0.65 -12.20
N LYS A 143 -1.87 -0.94 -13.47
CA LYS A 143 -2.20 -0.05 -14.61
C LYS A 143 -3.71 0.25 -14.71
N THR A 144 -4.56 -0.60 -14.13
CA THR A 144 -6.03 -0.41 -14.02
C THR A 144 -6.46 0.44 -12.82
N TYR A 145 -5.55 0.76 -11.90
CA TYR A 145 -5.77 1.71 -10.81
C TYR A 145 -5.72 3.15 -11.32
N ASP A 146 -4.95 3.39 -12.39
CA ASP A 146 -4.76 4.71 -13.00
C ASP A 146 -6.07 5.31 -13.51
N ASP A 147 -6.95 4.53 -14.14
CA ASP A 147 -8.22 5.06 -14.65
C ASP A 147 -9.18 5.47 -13.53
N TYR A 148 -9.27 4.67 -12.47
CA TYR A 148 -10.11 4.96 -11.30
C TYR A 148 -9.59 6.17 -10.53
N MET A 149 -8.27 6.23 -10.34
CA MET A 149 -7.59 7.36 -9.73
C MET A 149 -7.71 8.63 -10.57
N LYS A 150 -7.53 8.51 -11.89
CA LYS A 150 -7.69 9.62 -12.84
C LYS A 150 -9.10 10.19 -12.76
N LYS A 151 -10.13 9.34 -12.72
CA LYS A 151 -11.52 9.81 -12.52
C LYS A 151 -11.71 10.57 -11.21
N LYS A 152 -11.11 10.10 -10.10
CA LYS A 152 -11.15 10.82 -8.82
C LYS A 152 -10.42 12.17 -8.91
N PHE A 153 -9.22 12.20 -9.50
CA PHE A 153 -8.47 13.44 -9.71
C PHE A 153 -9.21 14.42 -10.64
N ASP A 154 -9.84 13.92 -11.71
CA ASP A 154 -10.66 14.74 -12.60
C ASP A 154 -11.82 15.39 -11.83
N LEU A 155 -12.49 14.65 -10.94
CA LEU A 155 -13.55 15.19 -10.08
C LEU A 155 -13.02 16.24 -9.09
N ILE A 156 -11.88 15.98 -8.47
CA ILE A 156 -11.22 16.90 -7.55
C ILE A 156 -10.87 18.21 -8.26
N ASN A 157 -10.29 18.12 -9.46
CA ASN A 157 -9.93 19.28 -10.26
C ASN A 157 -11.16 20.04 -10.75
N LYS A 158 -12.15 19.33 -11.30
CA LYS A 158 -13.40 19.91 -11.81
C LYS A 158 -14.14 20.72 -10.74
N HIS A 159 -14.13 20.24 -9.51
CA HIS A 159 -14.86 20.85 -8.39
C HIS A 159 -13.95 21.67 -7.45
N HIS A 160 -12.68 21.86 -7.80
CA HIS A 160 -11.69 22.58 -6.99
C HIS A 160 -11.64 22.12 -5.52
N LEU A 161 -11.70 20.80 -5.31
CA LEU A 161 -11.75 20.21 -3.98
C LEU A 161 -10.38 20.21 -3.31
N LYS A 162 -10.35 20.40 -1.99
CA LYS A 162 -9.12 20.28 -1.19
C LYS A 162 -8.86 18.80 -0.92
N LEU A 163 -7.88 18.21 -1.61
CA LEU A 163 -7.46 16.82 -1.39
C LEU A 163 -6.26 16.75 -0.45
N ILE A 164 -6.32 15.84 0.53
CA ILE A 164 -5.17 15.35 1.28
C ILE A 164 -4.92 13.89 0.90
N SER A 165 -3.71 13.61 0.44
CA SER A 165 -3.29 12.27 0.04
C SER A 165 -2.43 11.65 1.13
N ILE A 166 -2.82 10.48 1.63
CA ILE A 166 -2.05 9.69 2.61
C ILE A 166 -1.54 8.43 1.91
N PHE A 167 -0.27 8.12 2.08
CA PHE A 167 0.39 6.94 1.53
C PHE A 167 0.87 6.00 2.64
N PRO A 168 1.21 4.74 2.35
CA PRO A 168 1.72 3.81 3.37
C PRO A 168 2.91 4.35 4.17
N LYS A 169 3.83 5.06 3.52
CA LYS A 169 4.99 5.72 4.14
C LYS A 169 4.64 6.81 5.17
N ASP A 170 3.41 7.30 5.12
CA ASP A 170 2.92 8.35 6.02
C ASP A 170 2.32 7.75 7.30
N LEU A 171 2.01 6.45 7.30
CA LEU A 171 1.48 5.71 8.45
C LEU A 171 2.55 4.85 9.13
N PHE A 172 3.52 4.34 8.36
CA PHE A 172 4.47 3.32 8.82
C PHE A 172 5.93 3.69 8.45
N PRO A 173 6.92 3.27 9.25
CA PRO A 173 6.79 2.56 10.54
C PRO A 173 6.30 3.48 11.66
N ASN A 174 6.62 4.77 11.58
CA ASN A 174 6.12 5.80 12.48
C ASN A 174 5.04 6.61 11.78
N SER A 175 3.98 6.94 12.51
CA SER A 175 2.87 7.72 11.97
C SER A 175 3.27 9.20 11.82
N ASN A 176 3.12 9.74 10.61
CA ASN A 176 3.28 11.15 10.28
C ASN A 176 1.94 11.88 10.16
N LEU A 177 0.84 11.29 10.65
CA LEU A 177 -0.50 11.86 10.53
C LEU A 177 -0.60 13.27 11.13
N GLU A 178 0.09 13.54 12.23
CA GLU A 178 0.14 14.89 12.82
C GLU A 178 0.67 15.93 11.84
N LYS A 179 1.68 15.60 11.03
CA LYS A 179 2.23 16.52 10.04
C LYS A 179 1.30 16.74 8.86
N ILE A 180 0.48 15.74 8.51
CA ILE A 180 -0.30 15.71 7.26
C ILE A 180 -1.73 16.21 7.48
N ILE A 181 -2.38 15.73 8.53
CA ILE A 181 -3.76 16.04 8.89
C ILE A 181 -3.89 16.75 10.24
N GLY A 182 -2.78 17.14 10.89
CA GLY A 182 -2.79 17.98 12.11
C GLY A 182 -3.34 19.38 11.91
N ILE A 183 -3.54 19.83 10.67
CA ILE A 183 -4.23 21.09 10.34
C ILE A 183 -5.68 21.17 10.86
N PHE A 184 -6.24 20.04 11.30
CA PHE A 184 -7.60 19.95 11.83
C PHE A 184 -7.68 20.06 13.35
N ASN A 185 -6.54 20.04 14.05
CA ASN A 185 -6.45 20.22 15.49
C ASN A 185 -6.82 21.65 15.92
#